data_AF-A0A392QA13-F1
#
_entry.id   AF-A0A392QA13-F1
#
_cell.length_a   1.000
_cell.length_b   1.000
_cell.length_c   1.000
_cell.angle_alpha   90.00
_cell.angle_beta   90.00
_cell.angle_gamma   90.00
#
_symmetry.space_group_name_H-M   'P 1'
#
loop_
_entity.id
_entity.type
_entity.pdbx_description
1 polymer ?
#
loop_
_entity_poly.entity_id
_entity_poly.type
_entity_poly.pdbx_seq_one_letter_code
_entity_poly.pdbx_strand_id
1 'polypeptide(L)'
;MILVQCETVTEGTQTLDPWKFTISYDKLVIALGAQPTTFGIHGVHEHAIFLREVYHAQEIRRKLLLNLMMSDVPGIEEEEKKRLLHCVVVGGGPTGVEFSGELSDFIMRDVRQRYAHV
;
A
#
# COMPACT_ATOMS: atom_id res chain seq x y z
N MET A 1 13.75 -6.80 -36.95
CA MET A 1 12.83 -7.60 -36.12
C MET A 1 13.48 -7.78 -34.75
N ILE A 2 12.88 -7.22 -33.71
CA ILE A 2 13.33 -7.33 -32.31
C ILE A 2 12.69 -8.57 -31.71
N LEU A 3 13.44 -9.41 -31.02
CA LEU A 3 12.93 -10.56 -30.28
C LEU A 3 13.04 -10.27 -28.79
N VAL A 4 11.92 -10.37 -28.08
CA VAL A 4 11.85 -10.19 -26.63
C VAL A 4 11.56 -11.54 -26.00
N GLN A 5 12.42 -11.95 -25.07
CA GLN A 5 12.17 -13.10 -24.21
C GLN A 5 11.36 -12.64 -23.00
N CYS A 6 10.21 -13.27 -22.80
CA CYS A 6 9.29 -12.98 -21.72
C CYS A 6 9.22 -14.19 -20.79
N GLU A 7 9.02 -13.92 -19.51
CA GLU A 7 8.72 -14.91 -18.48
C GLU A 7 7.47 -14.45 -17.73
N THR A 8 6.53 -15.36 -17.53
CA THR A 8 5.30 -15.02 -16.80
C THR A 8 5.59 -14.85 -15.32
N VAL A 9 5.06 -13.78 -14.74
CA VAL A 9 5.05 -13.58 -13.28
C VAL A 9 3.64 -13.88 -12.78
N THR A 10 3.51 -14.85 -11.88
CA THR A 10 2.24 -15.20 -11.22
C THR A 10 2.35 -14.88 -9.73
N GLU A 11 1.55 -13.93 -9.25
CA GLU A 11 1.40 -13.63 -7.82
C GLU A 11 0.06 -14.22 -7.33
N GLY A 12 0.07 -15.17 -6.39
CA GLY A 12 -1.15 -15.78 -5.82
C GLY A 12 -0.98 -17.19 -5.24
N THR A 13 -2.00 -17.74 -4.56
CA THR A 13 -1.99 -19.05 -3.89
C THR A 13 -2.28 -20.26 -4.80
N GLN A 14 -2.57 -20.04 -6.08
CA GLN A 14 -2.67 -21.07 -7.12
C GLN A 14 -1.78 -20.68 -8.30
N THR A 15 -0.48 -20.91 -8.17
CA THR A 15 0.51 -20.57 -9.20
C THR A 15 0.59 -21.66 -10.25
N LEU A 16 0.40 -21.28 -11.51
CA LEU A 16 0.97 -22.00 -12.63
C LEU A 16 2.49 -21.81 -12.59
N ASP A 17 3.26 -22.83 -12.95
CA ASP A 17 4.72 -22.71 -13.04
C ASP A 17 5.08 -21.60 -14.05
N PRO A 18 6.04 -20.71 -13.73
CA PRO A 18 6.50 -19.70 -14.67
C PRO A 18 6.95 -20.35 -15.98
N TRP A 19 6.48 -19.84 -17.11
CA TRP A 19 6.92 -20.30 -18.41
C TRP A 19 7.49 -19.15 -19.24
N LYS A 20 8.39 -19.54 -20.15
CA LYS A 20 9.12 -18.62 -21.02
C LYS A 20 8.56 -18.68 -22.42
N PHE A 21 8.47 -17.53 -23.07
CA PHE A 21 8.03 -17.41 -24.44
C PHE A 21 8.73 -16.23 -25.13
N THR A 22 8.70 -16.22 -26.47
CA THR A 22 9.36 -15.19 -27.27
C THR A 22 8.33 -14.47 -28.11
N ILE A 23 8.38 -13.13 -28.13
CA ILE A 23 7.55 -12.31 -29.02
C ILE A 23 8.45 -11.52 -29.96
N SER A 24 8.10 -11.48 -31.25
CA SER A 24 8.73 -10.63 -32.25
C SER A 24 8.00 -9.30 -32.41
N TYR A 25 8.78 -8.21 -32.55
CA TYR A 25 8.28 -6.86 -32.77
C TYR A 25 9.02 -6.19 -33.93
N ASP A 26 8.31 -5.41 -34.73
CA ASP A 26 8.94 -4.50 -35.70
C ASP A 26 9.43 -3.22 -35.02
N LYS A 27 8.67 -2.75 -34.02
CA LYS A 27 9.01 -1.63 -33.13
C LYS A 27 8.60 -2.00 -31.71
N LEU A 28 9.45 -1.70 -30.74
CA LEU A 28 9.23 -2.00 -29.32
C LEU A 28 9.20 -0.70 -28.52
N VAL A 29 8.16 -0.53 -27.69
CA VAL A 29 8.04 0.56 -26.72
C VAL A 29 7.90 -0.05 -25.33
N ILE A 30 8.77 0.34 -24.40
CA ILE A 30 8.79 -0.18 -23.03
C ILE A 30 8.19 0.87 -22.10
N ALA A 31 7.10 0.51 -21.43
CA ALA A 31 6.35 1.40 -20.53
C ALA A 31 5.93 0.68 -19.23
N LEU A 32 6.82 -0.14 -18.66
CA LEU A 32 6.57 -0.97 -17.47
C LEU A 32 6.49 -0.17 -16.16
N GLY A 33 6.80 1.13 -16.21
CA GLY A 33 6.84 1.99 -15.02
C GLY A 33 8.03 1.69 -14.12
N ALA A 34 7.86 1.94 -12.82
CA ALA A 34 8.85 1.72 -11.79
C ALA A 34 8.20 1.16 -10.52
N GLN A 35 8.99 0.45 -9.72
CA GLN A 35 8.57 -0.09 -8.42
C GLN A 35 9.00 0.84 -7.27
N PRO A 36 8.28 0.83 -6.13
CA PRO A 36 8.75 1.49 -4.92
C PRO A 36 10.12 0.96 -4.49
N THR A 37 11.00 1.86 -4.06
CA THR A 37 12.31 1.49 -3.51
C THR A 37 12.29 1.65 -1.99
N THR A 38 12.93 0.71 -1.30
CA THR A 38 13.11 0.74 0.17
C THR A 38 14.46 1.31 0.58
N PHE A 39 15.34 1.61 -0.39
CA PHE A 39 16.71 2.04 -0.14
C PHE A 39 17.53 1.08 0.74
N GLY A 40 17.14 -0.20 0.80
CA GLY A 40 17.78 -1.21 1.64
C GLY A 40 17.45 -1.09 3.14
N ILE A 41 16.45 -0.30 3.51
CA ILE A 41 15.99 -0.19 4.90
C ILE A 41 15.26 -1.48 5.27
N HIS A 42 15.81 -2.18 6.26
CA HIS A 42 15.25 -3.43 6.77
C HIS A 42 13.89 -3.20 7.44
N GLY A 43 12.93 -4.11 7.24
CA GLY A 43 11.60 -4.04 7.83
C GLY A 43 10.56 -3.28 7.00
N VAL A 44 10.95 -2.55 5.94
CA VAL A 44 9.99 -1.77 5.14
C VAL A 44 9.03 -2.69 4.37
N HIS A 45 9.51 -3.78 3.79
CA HIS A 45 8.65 -4.70 3.05
C HIS A 45 7.70 -5.48 3.96
N GLU A 46 8.08 -5.68 5.21
CA GLU A 46 7.36 -6.46 6.21
C GLU A 46 6.35 -5.63 7.00
N HIS A 47 6.63 -4.33 7.21
CA HIS A 47 5.88 -3.48 8.13
C HIS A 47 5.23 -2.25 7.48
N ALA A 48 5.68 -1.82 6.30
CA ALA A 48 5.08 -0.70 5.59
C ALA A 48 4.15 -1.15 4.47
N ILE A 49 3.18 -0.30 4.13
CA ILE A 49 2.31 -0.50 2.97
C ILE A 49 2.71 0.58 1.95
N PHE A 50 3.10 0.16 0.75
CA PHE A 50 3.37 1.10 -0.35
C PHE A 50 2.07 1.73 -0.85
N LEU A 51 2.16 2.86 -1.56
CA LEU A 51 1.02 3.49 -2.23
C LEU A 51 1.33 3.63 -3.73
N ARG A 52 1.09 2.56 -4.48
CA ARG A 52 1.40 2.51 -5.93
C ARG A 52 0.28 1.95 -6.79
N GLU A 53 -0.43 0.96 -6.27
CA GLU A 53 -1.41 0.17 -7.02
C GLU A 53 -2.76 0.24 -6.30
N VAL A 54 -3.84 -0.17 -6.96
CA VAL A 54 -5.19 -0.10 -6.35
C VAL A 54 -5.28 -0.96 -5.08
N TYR A 55 -4.68 -2.15 -5.10
CA TYR A 55 -4.73 -3.05 -3.94
C TYR A 55 -4.00 -2.46 -2.72
N HIS A 56 -2.96 -1.66 -2.95
CA HIS A 56 -2.27 -0.93 -1.89
C HIS A 56 -3.21 0.05 -1.17
N ALA A 57 -3.99 0.83 -1.92
CA ALA A 57 -4.96 1.75 -1.35
C ALA A 57 -6.06 1.02 -0.56
N GLN A 58 -6.52 -0.13 -1.07
CA GLN A 58 -7.48 -0.98 -0.37
C GLN A 58 -6.91 -1.51 0.95
N GLU A 59 -5.65 -1.94 0.96
CA GLU A 59 -4.97 -2.46 2.15
C GLU A 59 -4.78 -1.37 3.21
N ILE A 60 -4.36 -0.17 2.81
CA ILE A 60 -4.27 1.00 3.69
C ILE A 60 -5.62 1.28 4.35
N ARG A 61 -6.70 1.39 3.56
CA ARG A 61 -8.04 1.64 4.08
C ARG A 61 -8.49 0.54 5.04
N ARG A 62 -8.25 -0.73 4.69
CA ARG A 62 -8.58 -1.87 5.55
C ARG A 62 -7.84 -1.77 6.89
N LYS A 63 -6.53 -1.47 6.86
CA LYS A 63 -5.70 -1.35 8.07
C LYS A 63 -6.14 -0.20 8.97
N LEU A 64 -6.44 0.97 8.40
CA LEU A 64 -6.95 2.12 9.14
C LEU A 64 -8.26 1.79 9.87
N LEU A 65 -9.24 1.21 9.16
CA LEU A 65 -10.53 0.84 9.75
C LEU A 65 -10.37 -0.25 10.83
N LEU A 66 -9.51 -1.24 10.61
CA LEU A 66 -9.23 -2.26 11.62
C LEU A 66 -8.61 -1.67 12.88
N ASN A 67 -7.64 -0.77 12.74
CA ASN A 67 -7.03 -0.11 13.89
C ASN A 67 -8.04 0.76 14.65
N LEU A 68 -8.92 1.47 13.94
CA LEU A 68 -10.02 2.23 14.56
C LEU A 68 -10.95 1.30 15.37
N MET A 69 -11.39 0.18 14.78
CA MET A 69 -12.24 -0.78 15.48
C MET A 69 -11.55 -1.42 16.68
N MET A 70 -10.26 -1.76 16.58
CA MET A 70 -9.49 -2.31 17.70
C MET A 70 -9.28 -1.28 18.82
N SER A 71 -9.12 -0.01 18.48
CA SER A 71 -8.94 1.09 19.45
C SER A 71 -10.20 1.38 20.28
N ASP A 72 -11.36 0.89 19.82
CA ASP A 72 -12.67 1.05 20.47
C ASP A 72 -13.07 -0.19 21.31
N VAL A 73 -12.21 -1.21 21.39
CA VAL A 73 -12.47 -2.42 22.17
C VAL A 73 -12.41 -2.09 23.67
N PRO A 74 -13.44 -2.44 24.47
CA PRO A 74 -13.43 -2.21 25.91
C PRO A 74 -12.24 -2.87 26.61
N GLY A 75 -11.56 -2.13 27.48
CA GLY A 75 -10.43 -2.62 28.27
C GLY A 75 -9.07 -2.54 27.57
N ILE A 76 -8.98 -1.88 26.42
CA ILE A 76 -7.69 -1.55 25.80
C ILE A 76 -6.98 -0.43 26.60
N GLU A 77 -5.68 -0.59 26.81
CA GLU A 77 -4.87 0.42 27.49
C GLU A 77 -4.73 1.68 26.62
N GLU A 78 -4.68 2.85 27.25
CA GLU A 78 -4.60 4.14 26.54
C GLU A 78 -3.34 4.24 25.67
N GLU A 79 -2.23 3.62 26.10
CA GLU A 79 -0.99 3.58 25.32
C GLU A 79 -1.14 2.75 24.03
N GLU A 80 -1.86 1.64 24.11
CA GLU A 80 -2.15 0.81 22.94
C GLU A 80 -3.11 1.52 21.98
N LYS A 81 -4.09 2.25 22.51
CA LYS A 81 -4.99 3.10 21.72
C LYS A 81 -4.20 4.12 20.90
N LYS A 82 -3.27 4.84 21.54
CA LYS A 82 -2.38 5.80 20.86
C LYS A 82 -1.53 5.11 19.78
N ARG A 83 -0.97 3.94 20.07
CA ARG A 83 -0.16 3.18 19.12
C ARG A 83 -0.97 2.77 17.88
N LEU A 84 -2.20 2.30 18.06
CA LEU A 84 -3.08 1.87 16.96
C LEU A 84 -3.49 3.02 16.04
N LEU A 85 -3.73 4.20 16.62
CA LEU A 85 -4.19 5.39 15.90
C LEU A 85 -3.03 6.25 15.36
N HIS A 86 -1.78 5.88 15.66
CA HIS A 86 -0.61 6.58 15.17
C HIS A 86 -0.27 6.16 13.74
N CYS A 87 -0.43 7.10 12.79
CA CYS A 87 -0.12 6.89 11.39
C CYS A 87 1.19 7.60 11.01
N VAL A 88 2.05 6.93 10.25
CA VAL A 88 3.31 7.49 9.74
C VAL A 88 3.31 7.43 8.22
N VAL A 89 3.51 8.58 7.59
CA VAL A 89 3.69 8.67 6.13
C VAL A 89 5.15 9.01 5.86
N VAL A 90 5.83 8.15 5.11
CA VAL A 90 7.25 8.30 4.79
C VAL A 90 7.40 8.88 3.39
N GLY A 91 7.92 10.11 3.32
CA GLY A 91 8.20 10.82 2.08
C GLY A 91 7.41 12.13 1.96
N GLY A 92 8.12 13.25 1.83
CA GLY A 92 7.52 14.59 1.66
C GLY A 92 7.33 15.02 0.21
N GLY A 93 7.36 14.08 -0.73
CA GLY A 93 7.04 14.36 -2.14
C GLY A 93 5.53 14.53 -2.37
N PRO A 94 5.10 14.86 -3.59
CA PRO A 94 3.69 15.12 -3.90
C PRO A 94 2.75 14.01 -3.42
N THR A 95 3.06 12.74 -3.73
CA THR A 95 2.25 11.59 -3.30
C THR A 95 2.11 11.49 -1.79
N GLY A 96 3.18 11.72 -1.03
CA GLY A 96 3.14 11.64 0.43
C GLY A 96 2.39 12.80 1.07
N VAL A 97 2.54 14.01 0.51
CA VAL A 97 1.84 15.21 0.97
C VAL A 97 0.33 15.10 0.68
N GLU A 98 -0.04 14.74 -0.55
CA GLU A 98 -1.45 14.54 -0.94
C GLU A 98 -2.12 13.46 -0.08
N PHE A 99 -1.47 12.30 0.07
CA PHE A 99 -2.01 11.23 0.89
C PHE A 99 -2.16 11.64 2.37
N SER A 100 -1.20 12.40 2.91
CA SER A 100 -1.31 12.93 4.28
C SER A 100 -2.48 13.91 4.43
N GLY A 101 -2.73 14.73 3.41
CA GLY A 101 -3.90 15.62 3.36
C GLY A 101 -5.21 14.85 3.37
N GLU A 102 -5.36 13.86 2.48
CA GLU A 102 -6.56 13.00 2.41
C GLU A 102 -6.76 12.20 3.69
N LEU A 103 -5.68 11.69 4.29
CA LEU A 103 -5.73 11.01 5.58
C LEU A 103 -6.21 11.96 6.69
N SER A 104 -5.75 13.21 6.69
CA SER A 104 -6.19 14.23 7.64
C SER A 104 -7.67 14.54 7.48
N ASP A 105 -8.14 14.75 6.25
CA ASP A 105 -9.55 15.00 5.95
C ASP A 105 -10.42 13.80 6.37
N PHE A 106 -9.99 12.57 6.08
CA PHE A 106 -10.67 11.35 6.51
C PHE A 106 -10.82 11.29 8.04
N ILE A 107 -9.76 11.58 8.79
CA ILE A 107 -9.79 11.57 10.27
C ILE A 107 -10.69 12.70 10.80
N MET A 108 -10.54 13.92 10.29
CA MET A 108 -11.24 15.09 10.82
C MET A 108 -12.73 15.13 10.45
N ARG A 109 -13.11 14.56 9.30
CA ARG A 109 -14.50 14.59 8.81
C ARG A 109 -15.21 13.28 9.06
N ASP A 110 -14.70 12.17 8.52
CA ASP A 110 -15.43 10.91 8.50
C ASP A 110 -15.36 10.18 9.83
N VAL A 111 -14.16 10.10 10.43
CA VAL A 111 -13.99 9.44 11.71
C VAL A 111 -14.71 10.21 12.81
N ARG A 112 -14.52 11.53 12.90
CA ARG A 112 -15.23 12.34 13.91
C ARG A 112 -16.76 12.28 13.81
N GLN A 113 -17.32 12.17 12.61
CA GLN A 113 -18.78 12.05 12.45
C GLN A 113 -19.33 10.68 12.84
N ARG A 114 -18.57 9.61 12.61
CA ARG A 114 -19.06 8.23 12.79
C ARG A 114 -18.56 7.54 14.06
N TYR A 115 -17.47 8.03 14.64
CA TYR A 115 -16.78 7.48 15.80
C TYR A 115 -16.45 8.60 16.79
N ALA A 116 -17.43 9.48 17.08
CA ALA A 116 -17.25 10.64 17.95
C ALA A 116 -16.81 10.30 19.39
N HIS A 117 -16.89 9.03 19.77
CA HIS A 117 -16.47 8.48 21.06
C HIS A 117 -15.01 7.97 21.08
N VAL A 118 -14.33 7.92 19.92
CA VAL A 118 -12.92 7.49 19.79
C VAL A 118 -11.96 8.66 19.85
#